data_AF-A0A4R2Q1Q7-F1
#
_entry.id   AF-A0A4R2Q1Q7-F1
#
_cell.length_a   1.000
_cell.length_b   1.000
_cell.length_c   1.000
_cell.angle_alpha   90.00
_cell.angle_beta   90.00
_cell.angle_gamma   90.00
#
_symmetry.space_group_name_H-M   'P 1'
#
loop_
_entity.id
_entity.type
_entity.pdbx_description
1 polymer ?
#
loop_
_entity_poly.entity_id
_entity_poly.type
_entity_poly.pdbx_seq_one_letter_code
_entity_poly.pdbx_strand_id
1 'polypeptide(L)'
;MMANPHAGEVALIVDGERRVLKLTLGALAELEAAMGADTLVALIERYEDGTFATRDVLALLLAGLRGGGWEGTPADLARADIGGGPIAAAQAAALLLARAFTLPEATHGGV
;
A
#
# COMPACT_ATOMS: atom_id res chain seq x y z
N MET A 1 24.53 5.48 5.77
CA MET A 1 24.87 4.16 5.21
C MET A 1 24.10 3.13 6.03
N MET A 2 23.15 2.33 5.55
CA MET A 2 22.48 2.13 4.27
C MET A 2 20.99 2.03 4.62
N ALA A 3 20.17 3.03 4.28
CA ALA A 3 18.72 2.89 4.39
C ALA A 3 18.30 1.91 3.28
N ASN A 4 17.81 0.75 3.69
CA ASN A 4 17.53 -0.37 2.80
C ASN A 4 16.74 0.10 1.54
N PRO A 5 17.31 -0.04 0.32
CA PRO A 5 16.76 0.56 -0.90
C PRO A 5 15.43 -0.07 -1.38
N HIS A 6 14.89 -1.06 -0.65
CA HIS A 6 13.66 -1.78 -0.99
C HIS A 6 12.61 -1.83 0.14
N ALA A 7 12.77 -1.05 1.22
CA ALA A 7 12.02 -1.26 2.47
C ALA A 7 10.48 -1.10 2.38
N GLY A 8 9.93 -0.57 1.29
CA GLY A 8 8.50 -0.22 1.20
C GLY A 8 7.84 -0.42 -0.16
N GLU A 9 8.56 -0.98 -1.15
CA GLU A 9 8.10 -0.97 -2.54
C GLU A 9 7.45 -2.30 -2.93
N VAL A 10 6.26 -2.26 -3.51
CA VAL A 10 5.50 -3.41 -4.00
C VAL A 10 5.24 -3.23 -5.49
N ALA A 11 5.46 -4.24 -6.31
CA ALA A 11 5.10 -4.18 -7.73
C ALA A 11 3.70 -4.74 -7.95
N LEU A 12 2.90 -4.06 -8.77
CA LEU A 12 1.60 -4.53 -9.24
C LEU A 12 1.47 -4.26 -10.73
N ILE A 13 0.80 -5.16 -11.46
CA ILE A 13 0.46 -4.92 -12.85
C ILE A 13 -0.90 -4.23 -12.91
N VAL A 14 -0.95 -3.06 -13.53
CA VAL A 14 -2.16 -2.24 -13.69
C VAL A 14 -2.28 -1.91 -15.18
N ASP A 15 -3.37 -2.32 -15.82
CA ASP A 15 -3.61 -2.24 -17.27
C ASP A 15 -2.48 -2.84 -18.11
N GLY A 16 -1.92 -3.96 -17.64
CA GLY A 16 -0.78 -4.62 -18.28
C GLY A 16 0.58 -3.94 -18.07
N GLU A 17 0.62 -2.78 -17.41
CA GLU A 17 1.88 -2.07 -17.10
C GLU A 17 2.32 -2.34 -15.67
N ARG A 18 3.62 -2.62 -15.49
CA ARG A 18 4.20 -2.81 -14.16
C ARG A 18 4.34 -1.46 -13.44
N ARG A 19 3.56 -1.27 -12.40
CA ARG A 19 3.63 -0.11 -11.49
C ARG A 19 4.34 -0.49 -10.20
N VAL A 20 5.05 0.48 -9.64
CA VAL A 20 5.64 0.37 -8.29
C VAL A 20 4.74 1.15 -7.34
N LEU A 21 4.40 0.53 -6.22
CA LEU A 21 3.62 1.08 -5.15
C LEU A 21 4.51 1.29 -3.94
N LYS A 22 4.34 2.41 -3.26
CA LYS A 22 5.12 2.80 -2.09
C LYS A 22 4.27 3.63 -1.15
N LEU A 23 4.22 3.25 0.13
CA LEU A 23 3.58 4.07 1.15
C LEU A 23 4.58 5.09 1.69
N THR A 24 4.53 6.30 1.15
CA THR A 24 5.23 7.47 1.70
C THR A 24 4.40 8.09 2.83
N LEU A 25 5.00 8.92 3.67
CA LEU A 25 4.25 9.66 4.70
C LEU A 25 3.11 10.51 4.09
N GLY A 26 3.34 11.10 2.91
CA GLY A 26 2.29 11.82 2.18
C GLY A 26 1.16 10.91 1.72
N ALA A 27 1.49 9.74 1.16
CA ALA A 27 0.49 8.74 0.77
C ALA A 27 -0.31 8.20 1.96
N LEU A 28 0.32 8.00 3.11
CA LEU A 28 -0.34 7.60 4.36
C LEU A 28 -1.31 8.68 4.86
N ALA A 29 -0.89 9.95 4.82
CA ALA A 29 -1.76 11.07 5.20
C ALA A 29 -2.97 11.21 4.25
N GLU A 30 -2.76 11.03 2.95
CA GLU A 30 -3.85 10.98 1.97
C GLU A 30 -4.79 9.79 2.20
N LEU A 31 -4.24 8.63 2.58
CA LEU A 31 -5.02 7.44 2.92
C LEU A 31 -5.89 7.68 4.16
N GLU A 32 -5.34 8.24 5.24
CA GLU A 32 -6.11 8.60 6.42
C GLU A 32 -7.21 9.62 6.10
N ALA A 33 -6.89 10.64 5.29
CA ALA A 33 -7.87 11.61 4.85
C ALA A 33 -9.00 10.96 4.01
N ALA A 34 -8.68 9.98 3.17
CA ALA A 34 -9.65 9.25 2.37
C ALA A 34 -10.51 8.28 3.20
N MET A 35 -9.97 7.75 4.29
CA MET A 35 -10.69 6.90 5.24
C MET A 35 -11.56 7.72 6.21
N GLY A 36 -11.22 8.98 6.46
CA GLY A 36 -11.99 9.89 7.29
C GLY A 36 -11.72 9.70 8.78
N ALA A 37 -12.67 9.09 9.50
CA ALA A 37 -12.58 8.90 10.95
C ALA A 37 -11.82 7.61 11.36
N ASP A 38 -11.51 6.76 10.39
CA ASP A 38 -10.78 5.51 10.62
C ASP A 38 -9.26 5.75 10.61
N THR A 39 -8.55 5.03 11.46
CA THR A 39 -7.09 5.12 11.59
C THR A 39 -6.39 4.05 10.74
N LEU A 40 -5.11 4.26 10.44
CA LEU A 40 -4.26 3.23 9.82
C LEU A 40 -4.19 1.95 10.66
N VAL A 41 -4.25 2.07 12.00
CA VAL A 41 -4.29 0.92 12.91
C VAL A 41 -5.57 0.10 12.71
N ALA A 42 -6.73 0.75 12.68
CA ALA A 42 -8.01 0.07 12.44
C ALA A 42 -8.07 -0.58 11.04
N LEU A 43 -7.37 0.00 10.05
CA LEU A 43 -7.22 -0.61 8.73
C LEU A 43 -6.38 -1.90 8.78
N ILE A 44 -5.27 -1.89 9.53
CA ILE A 44 -4.40 -3.07 9.69
C ILE A 44 -5.17 -4.20 10.40
N GLU A 45 -5.88 -3.89 11.49
CA GLU A 45 -6.67 -4.87 12.23
C GLU A 45 -7.71 -5.57 11.33
N ARG A 46 -8.42 -4.80 10.48
CA ARG A 46 -9.37 -5.36 9.50
C ARG A 46 -8.70 -6.24 8.44
N TYR A 47 -7.46 -5.92 8.08
CA TYR A 47 -6.67 -6.74 7.15
C TYR A 47 -6.28 -8.08 7.79
N GLU A 48 -5.84 -8.06 9.05
CA GLU A 48 -5.48 -9.26 9.81
C GLU A 48 -6.69 -10.16 10.10
N ASP A 49 -7.85 -9.55 10.41
CA ASP A 49 -9.12 -10.24 10.66
C ASP A 49 -9.79 -10.73 9.35
N GLY A 50 -9.30 -10.31 8.19
CA GLY A 50 -9.89 -10.65 6.89
C GLY A 50 -11.24 -9.97 6.62
N THR A 51 -11.61 -8.96 7.41
CA THR A 51 -12.85 -8.17 7.29
C THR A 51 -12.67 -6.87 6.50
N PHE A 52 -11.57 -6.76 5.75
CA PHE A 52 -11.33 -5.63 4.85
C PHE A 52 -12.33 -5.59 3.70
N ALA A 53 -12.78 -4.39 3.34
CA ALA A 53 -13.65 -4.18 2.18
C ALA A 53 -12.84 -3.90 0.91
N THR A 54 -13.43 -4.11 -0.26
CA THR A 54 -12.83 -3.72 -1.54
C THR A 54 -12.44 -2.24 -1.60
N ARG A 55 -13.18 -1.38 -0.89
CA ARG A 55 -12.86 0.04 -0.74
C ARG A 55 -11.50 0.26 -0.08
N ASP A 56 -11.19 -0.52 0.96
CA ASP A 56 -9.94 -0.41 1.71
C ASP A 56 -8.75 -0.84 0.84
N VAL A 57 -8.92 -1.92 0.07
CA VAL A 57 -7.93 -2.38 -0.93
C VAL A 57 -7.66 -1.28 -1.95
N LEU A 58 -8.71 -0.69 -2.54
CA LEU A 58 -8.58 0.37 -3.54
C LEU A 58 -7.91 1.62 -2.97
N ALA A 59 -8.27 2.03 -1.75
CA ALA A 59 -7.67 3.18 -1.09
C ALA A 59 -6.16 2.96 -0.84
N LEU A 60 -5.77 1.77 -0.36
CA LEU A 60 -4.37 1.40 -0.15
C LEU A 60 -3.57 1.36 -1.45
N LEU A 61 -4.14 0.76 -2.50
CA LEU A 61 -3.47 0.69 -3.80
C LEU A 61 -3.31 2.07 -4.41
N LEU A 62 -4.33 2.93 -4.30
CA LEU A 62 -4.25 4.32 -4.75
C LEU A 62 -3.15 5.08 -4.00
N ALA A 63 -3.12 5.00 -2.67
CA ALA A 63 -2.09 5.63 -1.85
C ALA A 63 -0.69 5.12 -2.23
N GLY A 64 -0.54 3.79 -2.37
CA GLY A 64 0.69 3.16 -2.79
C GLY A 64 1.14 3.62 -4.19
N LEU A 65 0.24 3.65 -5.17
CA LEU A 65 0.52 4.10 -6.52
C LEU A 65 0.97 5.57 -6.53
N ARG A 66 0.29 6.46 -5.79
CA ARG A 66 0.69 7.87 -5.68
C ARG A 66 2.08 8.03 -5.07
N GLY A 67 2.38 7.30 -3.99
CA GLY A 67 3.72 7.31 -3.41
C GLY A 67 4.79 6.69 -4.30
N GLY A 68 4.41 5.86 -5.28
CA GLY A 68 5.25 5.35 -6.36
C GLY A 68 5.37 6.28 -7.59
N GLY A 69 4.70 7.44 -7.58
CA GLY A 69 4.76 8.43 -8.65
C GLY A 69 3.67 8.29 -9.73
N TRP A 70 2.61 7.52 -9.48
CA TRP A 70 1.46 7.45 -10.38
C TRP A 70 0.52 8.64 -10.17
N GLU A 71 0.16 9.32 -11.26
CA GLU A 71 -0.63 10.56 -11.25
C GLU A 71 -2.12 10.38 -11.63
N GLY A 72 -2.60 9.14 -11.71
CA GLY A 72 -3.99 8.85 -12.05
C GLY A 72 -4.99 9.15 -10.93
N THR A 73 -6.28 9.04 -11.25
CA THR A 73 -7.37 9.30 -10.31
C THR A 73 -7.91 8.00 -9.67
N PRO A 74 -8.65 8.09 -8.55
CA PRO A 74 -9.34 6.92 -7.99
C PRO A 74 -10.26 6.23 -9.01
N ALA A 75 -10.88 7.01 -9.91
CA ALA A 75 -11.75 6.50 -10.94
C ALA A 75 -10.98 5.73 -12.04
N ASP A 76 -9.75 6.16 -12.36
CA ASP A 76 -8.89 5.42 -13.28
C ASP A 76 -8.52 4.06 -12.69
N LEU A 77 -8.09 4.03 -11.42
CA LEU A 77 -7.75 2.78 -10.74
C LEU A 77 -8.94 1.83 -10.62
N ALA A 78 -10.14 2.35 -10.36
CA ALA A 78 -11.36 1.54 -10.26
C ALA A 78 -11.77 0.90 -11.60
N ARG A 79 -11.31 1.45 -12.73
CA ARG A 79 -11.58 0.91 -14.08
C ARG A 79 -10.40 0.10 -14.63
N ALA A 80 -9.24 0.21 -14.01
CA ALA A 80 -8.02 -0.46 -14.44
C ALA A 80 -8.10 -1.98 -14.22
N ASP A 81 -7.48 -2.73 -15.13
CA ASP A 81 -7.29 -4.17 -14.96
C ASP A 81 -6.09 -4.45 -14.07
N ILE A 82 -6.32 -5.14 -12.95
CA ILE A 82 -5.24 -5.57 -12.06
C ILE A 82 -4.76 -6.96 -12.51
N GLY A 83 -3.50 -7.05 -12.93
CA GLY A 83 -2.91 -8.34 -13.32
C GLY A 83 -2.89 -9.32 -12.13
N GLY A 84 -3.47 -10.50 -12.34
CA GLY A 84 -3.69 -11.47 -11.26
C GLY A 84 -5.01 -11.27 -10.50
N GLY A 85 -5.82 -10.29 -10.90
CA GLY A 85 -7.18 -10.07 -10.41
C GLY A 85 -7.25 -9.50 -8.98
N PRO A 86 -8.44 -9.52 -8.36
CA PRO A 86 -8.70 -8.89 -7.07
C PRO A 86 -7.90 -9.50 -5.91
N ILE A 87 -7.51 -10.78 -6.02
CA ILE A 87 -6.66 -11.43 -5.01
C ILE A 87 -5.24 -10.86 -5.04
N ALA A 88 -4.65 -10.66 -6.23
CA ALA A 88 -3.34 -10.03 -6.35
C ALA A 88 -3.36 -8.58 -5.83
N ALA A 89 -4.47 -7.87 -6.08
CA ALA A 89 -4.71 -6.52 -5.55
C ALA A 89 -4.69 -6.51 -4.00
N ALA A 90 -5.44 -7.41 -3.38
CA ALA A 90 -5.50 -7.53 -1.92
C ALA A 90 -4.14 -7.93 -1.31
N GLN A 91 -3.42 -8.86 -1.95
CA GLN A 91 -2.08 -9.27 -1.54
C GLN A 91 -1.07 -8.11 -1.63
N ALA A 92 -1.10 -7.35 -2.72
CA ALA A 92 -0.22 -6.19 -2.88
C ALA A 92 -0.48 -5.12 -1.80
N ALA A 93 -1.74 -4.86 -1.49
CA ALA A 93 -2.13 -3.94 -0.42
C ALA A 93 -1.70 -4.45 0.97
N ALA A 94 -1.85 -5.74 1.27
CA ALA A 94 -1.34 -6.34 2.51
C ALA A 94 0.18 -6.23 2.61
N LEU A 95 0.90 -6.47 1.52
CA LEU A 95 2.37 -6.33 1.46
C LEU A 95 2.81 -4.87 1.68
N LEU A 96 2.05 -3.89 1.17
CA LEU A 96 2.34 -2.47 1.40
C LEU A 96 2.23 -2.13 2.88
N LEU A 97 1.12 -2.53 3.53
CA LEU A 97 0.93 -2.33 4.97
C LEU A 97 2.04 -3.00 5.77
N ALA A 98 2.29 -4.29 5.51
CA ALA A 98 3.34 -5.02 6.20
C ALA A 98 4.69 -4.31 6.08
N ARG A 99 5.07 -3.86 4.87
CA ARG A 99 6.36 -3.18 4.66
C ARG A 99 6.43 -1.77 5.26
N ALA A 100 5.33 -1.03 5.29
CA ALA A 100 5.31 0.32 5.86
C ALA A 100 5.42 0.31 7.40
N PHE A 101 4.89 -0.72 8.05
CA PHE A 101 4.81 -0.81 9.52
C PHE A 101 5.73 -1.86 10.14
N THR A 102 6.38 -2.72 9.34
CA THR A 102 7.53 -3.49 9.81
C THR A 102 8.66 -2.50 10.03
N LEU A 103 8.87 -2.11 11.29
CA LEU A 103 10.08 -1.42 11.70
C LEU A 103 11.26 -2.24 11.18
N PRO A 104 12.23 -1.65 10.46
CA PRO A 104 13.47 -2.37 10.17
C PRO A 104 13.98 -2.85 11.52
N GLU A 105 14.12 -4.16 11.69
CA GLU A 105 14.67 -4.74 12.90
C GLU A 105 15.91 -3.92 13.22
N ALA A 106 15.85 -3.17 14.32
CA ALA A 106 16.96 -2.35 14.74
C ALA A 106 18.10 -3.34 14.88
N THR A 107 19.05 -3.28 13.93
CA THR A 107 20.29 -4.03 14.03
C THR A 107 20.93 -3.48 15.29
N HIS A 108 20.70 -4.15 16.40
CA HIS A 108 21.40 -3.93 17.65
C HIS A 108 22.80 -4.47 17.40
N GLY A 109 23.58 -3.68 16.64
CA GLY A 109 25.01 -3.84 16.51
C GLY A 109 25.57 -3.63 17.90
N GLY A 110 26.04 -4.72 18.48
CA GLY A 110 26.63 -4.74 19.80
C GLY A 110 27.82 -3.78 19.92
N VAL A 111 28.04 -3.35 21.14
CA VAL A 111 29.34 -2.95 21.68
C VAL A 111 29.52 -3.65 23.02
#